data_AF-A0A484B972-F1
#
_entry.id   AF-A0A484B972-F1
#
_cell.length_a   1.000
_cell.length_b   1.000
_cell.length_c   1.000
_cell.angle_alpha   90.00
_cell.angle_beta   90.00
_cell.angle_gamma   90.00
#
_symmetry.space_group_name_H-M   'P 1'
#
loop_
_entity.id
_entity.type
_entity.pdbx_description
1 polymer ?
#
loop_
_entity_poly.entity_id
_entity_poly.type
_entity_poly.pdbx_seq_one_letter_code
_entity_poly.pdbx_strand_id
1 'polypeptide(L)'
;MKIDSATIKAAVNRCQELLVMAIYTSFFFTLPLNSYYAIILILIFGSNLARALLLVYWTIIYLRHKLNVARIDGNGCMLMRDNAIGRIYRRYFPVQLIKTADLPPNKNYIIASFPHGILGTGICMNMAFDIGVWFKLFPQVRPKVATLDQHFYTPFLRHFIRWWWGLISVSKESLMYYLTKSNNPQHPDNRDGFTSNAVAILVGGAQEALDSNPGEYILTLRKRKGFVKMAVRTGSAIVPSFSFGEVDIFQQVANPPNSKLRNFQIAVKKRTGIAPLIPLGRDIFHYPFGVVPYRRPITQVLGAPIEVVQSDDPDPAYVDELHGKVIKALEDMFEEYKGKYLKDPETKQLIIN
;
A
#
# COMPACT_ATOMS: atom_id res chain seq x y z
N MET A 1 39.06 -20.44 -16.19
CA MET A 1 38.06 -19.38 -16.41
C MET A 1 38.14 -18.41 -15.23
N LYS A 2 38.72 -17.22 -15.40
CA LYS A 2 38.77 -16.21 -14.31
C LYS A 2 37.39 -15.59 -14.19
N ILE A 3 36.67 -15.86 -13.11
CA ILE A 3 35.40 -15.19 -12.84
C ILE A 3 35.74 -13.74 -12.48
N ASP A 4 35.16 -12.80 -13.22
CA ASP A 4 35.37 -11.38 -13.02
C ASP A 4 34.73 -10.90 -11.68
N SER A 5 35.37 -9.93 -11.03
CA SER A 5 34.92 -9.36 -9.75
C SER A 5 33.51 -8.73 -9.83
N ALA A 6 33.15 -8.13 -10.97
CA ALA A 6 31.83 -7.56 -11.21
C ALA A 6 30.75 -8.66 -11.26
N THR A 7 31.05 -9.81 -11.87
CA THR A 7 30.17 -10.98 -11.88
C THR A 7 29.92 -11.51 -10.46
N ILE A 8 30.96 -11.61 -9.63
CA ILE A 8 30.83 -12.02 -8.22
C ILE A 8 29.97 -11.00 -7.45
N LYS A 9 30.24 -9.70 -7.62
CA LYS A 9 29.48 -8.63 -6.97
C LYS A 9 28.01 -8.65 -7.37
N ALA A 10 27.70 -8.88 -8.64
CA ALA A 10 26.34 -9.01 -9.13
C ALA A 10 25.62 -10.24 -8.52
N ALA A 11 26.31 -11.38 -8.39
CA ALA A 11 25.77 -12.56 -7.73
C ALA A 11 25.48 -12.30 -6.23
N VAL A 12 26.42 -11.69 -5.50
CA VAL A 12 26.22 -11.33 -4.09
C VAL A 12 25.02 -10.38 -3.92
N ASN A 13 24.91 -9.35 -4.78
CA ASN A 13 23.77 -8.43 -4.75
C ASN A 13 22.44 -9.17 -4.98
N ARG A 14 22.39 -10.10 -5.94
CA ARG A 14 21.18 -10.91 -6.20
C ARG A 14 20.80 -11.77 -5.00
N CYS A 15 21.78 -12.40 -4.34
CA CYS A 15 21.53 -13.19 -3.13
C CYS A 15 21.00 -12.32 -1.97
N GLN A 16 21.59 -11.14 -1.77
CA GLN A 16 21.12 -10.19 -0.75
C GLN A 16 19.68 -9.73 -1.03
N GLU A 17 19.40 -9.37 -2.28
CA GLU A 17 18.06 -8.96 -2.71
C GLU A 17 17.04 -10.09 -2.50
N LEU A 18 17.39 -11.32 -2.84
CA LEU A 18 16.53 -12.47 -2.64
C LEU A 18 16.27 -12.75 -1.15
N LEU A 19 17.32 -12.72 -0.32
CA LEU A 19 17.21 -12.95 1.12
C LEU A 19 16.34 -11.89 1.79
N VAL A 20 16.57 -10.62 1.47
CA VAL A 20 15.75 -9.50 1.99
C VAL A 20 14.29 -9.67 1.58
N MET A 21 14.03 -10.02 0.32
CA MET A 21 12.67 -10.25 -0.14
C MET A 21 11.99 -11.43 0.52
N ALA A 22 12.72 -12.53 0.74
CA ALA A 22 12.20 -13.70 1.44
C ALA A 22 11.85 -13.37 2.89
N ILE A 23 12.74 -12.70 3.62
CA ILE A 23 12.50 -12.25 5.00
C ILE A 23 11.30 -11.31 5.03
N TYR A 24 11.30 -10.28 4.21
CA TYR A 24 10.24 -9.27 4.23
C TYR A 24 8.88 -9.87 3.90
N THR A 25 8.80 -10.68 2.86
CA THR A 25 7.53 -11.25 2.40
C THR A 25 7.00 -12.28 3.37
N SER A 26 7.89 -13.13 3.91
CA SER A 26 7.53 -14.08 4.97
C SER A 26 7.04 -13.33 6.21
N PHE A 27 7.74 -12.27 6.59
CA PHE A 27 7.34 -11.41 7.71
C PHE A 27 5.96 -10.79 7.48
N PHE A 28 5.69 -10.25 6.29
CA PHE A 28 4.38 -9.66 5.97
C PHE A 28 3.24 -10.68 6.09
N PHE A 29 3.37 -11.88 5.49
CA PHE A 29 2.31 -12.89 5.51
C PHE A 29 2.15 -13.58 6.86
N THR A 30 3.25 -13.82 7.59
CA THR A 30 3.21 -14.60 8.84
C THR A 30 3.06 -13.73 10.08
N LEU A 31 3.47 -12.46 10.08
CA LEU A 31 3.44 -11.62 11.28
C LEU A 31 2.04 -11.48 11.89
N PRO A 32 0.95 -11.27 11.12
CA PRO A 32 -0.39 -11.24 11.70
C PRO A 32 -0.72 -12.55 12.42
N LEU A 33 -0.47 -13.70 11.78
CA LEU A 33 -0.72 -15.03 12.34
C LEU A 33 0.14 -15.31 13.57
N ASN A 34 1.44 -15.01 13.50
CA ASN A 34 2.40 -15.16 14.59
C ASN A 34 2.06 -14.26 15.77
N SER A 35 1.52 -13.05 15.52
CA SER A 35 1.09 -12.15 16.58
C SER A 35 -0.09 -12.74 17.36
N TYR A 36 -1.10 -13.28 16.67
CA TYR A 36 -2.21 -13.97 17.32
C TYR A 36 -1.77 -15.26 18.02
N TYR A 37 -0.88 -16.02 17.40
CA TYR A 37 -0.34 -17.23 17.99
C TYR A 37 0.43 -16.94 19.30
N ALA A 38 1.28 -15.90 19.31
CA ALA A 38 1.99 -15.47 20.51
C ALA A 38 1.04 -15.05 21.63
N ILE A 39 -0.04 -14.34 21.31
CA ILE A 39 -1.10 -13.97 22.26
C ILE A 39 -1.73 -15.22 22.87
N ILE A 40 -2.12 -16.19 22.04
CA ILE A 40 -2.73 -17.45 22.49
C ILE A 40 -1.77 -18.23 23.40
N LEU A 41 -0.49 -18.33 23.03
CA LEU A 41 0.51 -19.02 23.84
C LEU A 41 0.71 -18.35 25.22
N ILE A 42 0.77 -17.02 25.27
CA ILE A 42 0.89 -16.29 26.54
C ILE A 42 -0.37 -16.49 27.40
N LEU A 43 -1.56 -16.54 26.79
CA LEU A 43 -2.82 -16.77 27.51
C LEU A 43 -2.91 -18.19 28.09
N ILE A 44 -2.44 -19.21 27.36
CA ILE A 44 -2.51 -20.61 27.81
C ILE A 44 -1.36 -20.95 28.76
N PHE A 45 -0.11 -20.65 28.38
CA PHE A 45 1.10 -21.11 29.07
C PHE A 45 1.79 -20.03 29.89
N GLY A 46 1.48 -18.75 29.68
CA GLY A 46 2.09 -17.66 30.42
C GLY A 46 1.70 -17.64 31.90
N SER A 47 2.58 -17.09 32.74
CA SER A 47 2.27 -16.85 34.16
C SER A 47 1.10 -15.86 34.31
N ASN A 48 0.47 -15.83 35.49
CA ASN A 48 -0.60 -14.86 35.78
C ASN A 48 -0.16 -13.41 35.55
N LEU A 49 1.10 -13.08 35.87
CA LEU A 49 1.67 -11.77 35.58
C LEU A 49 1.76 -11.50 34.07
N ALA A 50 2.25 -12.46 33.27
CA ALA A 50 2.34 -12.30 31.82
C ALA A 50 0.96 -12.10 31.17
N ARG A 51 -0.05 -12.85 31.62
CA ARG A 51 -1.45 -12.68 31.18
C ARG A 51 -2.01 -11.31 31.55
N ALA A 52 -1.79 -10.87 32.78
CA ALA A 52 -2.24 -9.55 33.23
C ALA A 52 -1.58 -8.43 32.41
N LEU A 53 -0.26 -8.48 32.21
CA LEU A 53 0.47 -7.51 31.40
C LEU A 53 -0.01 -7.50 29.94
N LEU A 54 -0.27 -8.67 29.35
CA LEU A 54 -0.80 -8.78 28.00
C LEU A 54 -2.19 -8.13 27.87
N LEU A 55 -3.09 -8.39 28.83
CA LEU A 55 -4.44 -7.81 28.83
C LEU A 55 -4.41 -6.29 29.03
N VAL A 56 -3.58 -5.79 29.95
CA VAL A 56 -3.36 -4.35 30.15
C VAL A 56 -2.82 -3.73 28.87
N TYR A 57 -1.79 -4.32 28.27
CA TYR A 57 -1.20 -3.85 27.03
C TYR A 57 -2.21 -3.83 25.88
N TRP A 58 -3.01 -4.88 25.72
CA TRP A 58 -4.04 -4.95 24.68
C TRP A 58 -5.16 -3.92 24.92
N THR A 59 -5.55 -3.70 26.18
CA THR A 59 -6.51 -2.66 26.56
C THR A 59 -5.96 -1.27 26.22
N ILE A 60 -4.69 -0.98 26.53
CA ILE A 60 -4.03 0.26 26.14
C ILE A 60 -4.01 0.42 24.61
N ILE A 61 -3.72 -0.66 23.88
CA ILE A 61 -3.76 -0.65 22.41
C ILE A 61 -5.13 -0.24 21.90
N TYR A 62 -6.18 -0.90 22.40
CA TYR A 62 -7.55 -0.68 22.00
C TYR A 62 -8.01 0.75 22.32
N LEU A 63 -7.79 1.21 23.55
CA LEU A 63 -8.16 2.56 23.98
C LEU A 63 -7.40 3.64 23.19
N ARG A 64 -6.09 3.49 23.01
CA ARG A 64 -5.29 4.45 22.23
C ARG A 64 -5.70 4.49 20.77
N HIS A 65 -6.06 3.35 20.18
CA HIS A 65 -6.54 3.33 18.80
C HIS A 65 -7.92 3.96 18.67
N LYS A 66 -8.83 3.72 19.63
CA LYS A 66 -10.13 4.37 19.65
C LYS A 66 -10.03 5.90 19.80
N LEU A 67 -9.06 6.39 20.57
CA LEU A 67 -8.85 7.82 20.80
C LEU A 67 -8.08 8.51 19.66
N ASN A 68 -7.01 7.87 19.18
CA ASN A 68 -6.02 8.50 18.31
C ASN A 68 -5.86 7.82 16.95
N VAL A 69 -6.60 6.74 16.66
CA VAL A 69 -6.64 6.07 15.35
C VAL A 69 -5.25 5.73 14.79
N ALA A 70 -4.34 5.33 15.69
CA ALA A 70 -2.94 5.02 15.41
C ALA A 70 -2.17 6.10 14.61
N ARG A 71 -2.46 7.39 14.88
CA ARG A 71 -1.74 8.53 14.29
C ARG A 71 -0.20 8.39 14.41
N ILE A 72 0.44 8.88 13.36
CA ILE A 72 1.87 9.09 13.16
C ILE A 72 2.05 10.54 12.75
N ASP A 73 2.72 11.33 13.60
CA ASP A 73 3.07 12.71 13.30
C ASP A 73 4.27 12.79 12.35
N GLY A 74 4.36 13.88 11.59
CA GLY A 74 5.40 14.09 10.58
C GLY A 74 5.51 12.92 9.61
N ASN A 75 6.72 12.45 9.33
CA ASN A 75 6.98 11.27 8.49
C ASN A 75 7.26 9.99 9.30
N GLY A 76 7.04 9.96 10.61
CA GLY A 76 7.41 8.81 11.44
C GLY A 76 8.93 8.60 11.52
N CYS A 77 9.38 7.36 11.74
CA CYS A 77 10.80 7.06 11.94
C CYS A 77 11.56 7.02 10.59
N MET A 78 12.26 8.11 10.28
CA MET A 78 13.05 8.23 9.04
C MET A 78 14.12 7.15 8.90
N LEU A 79 14.75 6.72 10.00
CA LEU A 79 15.74 5.62 10.00
C LEU A 79 15.16 4.30 9.49
N MET A 80 13.85 4.08 9.65
CA MET A 80 13.18 2.87 9.17
C MET A 80 12.60 3.02 7.77
N ARG A 81 12.23 4.25 7.37
CA ARG A 81 11.62 4.55 6.08
C ARG A 81 12.63 4.91 4.97
N ASP A 82 13.85 5.28 5.33
CA ASP A 82 14.96 5.50 4.40
C ASP A 82 16.24 4.81 4.91
N ASN A 83 16.43 3.56 4.49
CA ASN A 83 17.60 2.75 4.87
C ASN A 83 18.04 1.81 3.75
N ALA A 84 19.16 1.12 4.00
CA ALA A 84 19.76 0.20 3.04
C ALA A 84 18.85 -0.97 2.67
N ILE A 85 18.02 -1.47 3.60
CA ILE A 85 17.09 -2.58 3.34
C ILE A 85 16.01 -2.14 2.35
N GLY A 86 15.42 -0.95 2.53
CA GLY A 86 14.46 -0.39 1.58
C GLY A 86 15.05 -0.22 0.17
N ARG A 87 16.32 0.21 0.08
CA ARG A 87 17.03 0.29 -1.21
C ARG A 87 17.29 -1.07 -1.85
N ILE A 88 17.57 -2.11 -1.06
CA ILE A 88 17.70 -3.49 -1.56
C ILE A 88 16.36 -3.97 -2.12
N TYR A 89 15.28 -3.74 -1.39
CA TYR A 89 13.92 -4.05 -1.83
C TYR A 89 13.62 -3.37 -3.18
N ARG A 90 13.83 -2.06 -3.27
CA ARG A 90 13.59 -1.28 -4.50
C ARG A 90 14.34 -1.84 -5.71
N ARG A 91 15.58 -2.32 -5.54
CA ARG A 91 16.38 -2.93 -6.62
C ARG A 91 15.90 -4.32 -7.04
N TYR A 92 15.25 -5.06 -6.15
CA TYR A 92 14.69 -6.37 -6.50
C TYR A 92 13.61 -6.22 -7.58
N PHE A 93 12.68 -5.28 -7.43
CA PHE A 93 11.56 -5.02 -8.36
C PHE A 93 11.81 -3.89 -9.37
N PRO A 94 13.07 -3.53 -9.63
CA PRO A 94 13.48 -2.18 -10.05
C PRO A 94 12.36 -1.11 -10.07
N VAL A 95 11.91 -0.68 -8.87
CA VAL A 95 10.73 0.20 -8.77
C VAL A 95 11.02 1.60 -9.29
N GLN A 96 10.18 2.10 -10.18
CA GLN A 96 10.24 3.45 -10.73
C GLN A 96 9.00 4.26 -10.35
N LEU A 97 9.19 5.55 -10.13
CA LEU A 97 8.12 6.52 -9.88
C LEU A 97 8.18 7.60 -10.97
N ILE A 98 7.16 7.63 -11.82
CA ILE A 98 7.02 8.60 -12.90
C ILE A 98 6.06 9.70 -12.42
N LYS A 99 6.58 10.92 -12.40
CA LYS A 99 5.84 12.13 -12.07
C LYS A 99 5.34 12.77 -13.36
N THR A 100 4.03 12.87 -13.54
CA THR A 100 3.43 13.58 -14.69
C THR A 100 3.11 15.04 -14.39
N ALA A 101 2.87 15.39 -13.12
CA ALA A 101 2.55 16.75 -12.68
C ALA A 101 3.19 17.07 -11.32
N ASP A 102 3.34 18.36 -11.03
CA ASP A 102 3.74 18.86 -9.72
C ASP A 102 2.61 18.72 -8.70
N LEU A 103 3.00 18.43 -7.44
CA LEU A 103 2.10 18.47 -6.29
C LEU A 103 2.49 19.66 -5.42
N PRO A 104 1.88 20.85 -5.61
CA PRO A 104 2.22 22.01 -4.80
C PRO A 104 1.90 21.75 -3.31
N PRO A 105 2.75 22.18 -2.38
CA PRO A 105 2.60 21.84 -0.96
C PRO A 105 1.58 22.72 -0.22
N ASN A 106 0.62 23.32 -0.95
CA ASN A 106 -0.40 24.24 -0.46
C ASN A 106 -1.77 23.57 -0.18
N LYS A 107 -1.91 22.29 -0.51
CA LYS A 107 -3.13 21.50 -0.30
C LYS A 107 -2.76 20.05 -0.01
N ASN A 108 -3.72 19.27 0.50
CA ASN A 108 -3.54 17.84 0.74
C ASN A 108 -4.04 17.01 -0.45
N TYR A 109 -3.53 15.80 -0.58
CA TYR A 109 -3.76 14.93 -1.74
C TYR A 109 -4.22 13.54 -1.33
N ILE A 110 -5.18 12.99 -2.07
CA ILE A 110 -5.52 11.57 -2.04
C ILE A 110 -4.91 10.92 -3.28
N ILE A 111 -3.90 10.06 -3.09
CA ILE A 111 -3.33 9.25 -4.18
C ILE A 111 -4.19 7.99 -4.34
N ALA A 112 -5.04 7.97 -5.36
CA ALA A 112 -5.88 6.82 -5.68
C ALA A 112 -5.06 5.81 -6.50
N SER A 113 -4.55 4.76 -5.84
CA SER A 113 -3.59 3.82 -6.43
C SER A 113 -4.26 2.55 -6.95
N PHE A 114 -3.89 2.16 -8.17
CA PHE A 114 -4.35 0.97 -8.88
C PHE A 114 -3.19 0.32 -9.66
N PRO A 115 -3.26 -0.98 -9.98
CA PRO A 115 -4.01 -1.98 -9.24
C PRO A 115 -3.43 -2.17 -7.83
N HIS A 116 -4.22 -2.75 -6.93
CA HIS A 116 -3.81 -3.12 -5.58
C HIS A 116 -2.73 -4.21 -5.60
N GLY A 117 -2.83 -5.15 -6.55
CA GLY A 117 -2.04 -6.39 -6.53
C GLY A 117 -2.28 -7.20 -5.25
N ILE A 118 -1.38 -8.12 -4.94
CA ILE A 118 -1.46 -8.88 -3.68
C ILE A 118 -1.00 -8.04 -2.48
N LEU A 119 0.06 -7.23 -2.64
CA LEU A 119 0.71 -6.50 -1.54
C LEU A 119 0.71 -4.97 -1.67
N GLY A 120 0.38 -4.41 -2.84
CA GLY A 120 0.50 -2.97 -3.09
C GLY A 120 1.96 -2.50 -3.05
N THR A 121 2.86 -3.28 -3.64
CA THR A 121 4.32 -3.16 -3.52
C THR A 121 4.81 -1.83 -4.09
N GLY A 122 4.36 -1.42 -5.27
CA GLY A 122 4.79 -0.18 -5.93
C GLY A 122 4.56 1.05 -5.08
N ILE A 123 3.30 1.28 -4.67
CA ILE A 123 2.92 2.44 -3.83
C ILE A 123 3.63 2.40 -2.47
N CYS A 124 3.75 1.22 -1.86
CA CYS A 124 4.49 1.07 -0.62
C CYS A 124 5.97 1.43 -0.82
N MET A 125 6.62 0.93 -1.87
CA MET A 125 8.03 1.21 -2.15
C MET A 125 8.34 2.66 -2.51
N ASN A 126 7.33 3.43 -2.91
CA ASN A 126 7.49 4.84 -3.22
C ASN A 126 7.13 5.75 -2.05
N MET A 127 6.12 5.37 -1.25
CA MET A 127 5.57 6.23 -0.22
C MET A 127 5.79 5.74 1.21
N ALA A 128 6.14 4.47 1.44
CA ALA A 128 6.40 3.91 2.77
C ALA A 128 7.89 3.56 2.97
N PHE A 129 8.54 3.03 1.95
CA PHE A 129 9.94 2.60 1.94
C PHE A 129 10.78 3.45 0.99
N ASP A 130 12.06 3.64 1.31
CA ASP A 130 13.00 4.44 0.51
C ASP A 130 12.42 5.79 0.07
N ILE A 131 11.74 6.46 1.00
CA ILE A 131 10.96 7.68 0.73
C ILE A 131 11.81 8.88 0.32
N GLY A 132 13.15 8.76 0.40
CA GLY A 132 14.06 9.75 -0.15
C GLY A 132 13.84 10.00 -1.65
N VAL A 133 13.38 8.99 -2.42
CA VAL A 133 13.01 9.21 -3.83
C VAL A 133 11.74 10.04 -3.97
N TRP A 134 10.76 9.85 -3.09
CA TRP A 134 9.56 10.67 -3.05
C TRP A 134 9.89 12.14 -2.80
N PHE A 135 10.73 12.43 -1.81
CA PHE A 135 11.07 13.81 -1.46
C PHE A 135 11.83 14.55 -2.56
N LYS A 136 12.57 13.85 -3.41
CA LYS A 136 13.22 14.43 -4.60
C LYS A 136 12.19 14.87 -5.65
N LEU A 137 11.08 14.16 -5.78
CA LEU A 137 10.04 14.43 -6.78
C LEU A 137 8.96 15.38 -6.26
N PHE A 138 8.60 15.27 -4.99
CA PHE A 138 7.54 16.04 -4.32
C PHE A 138 8.07 16.65 -3.02
N PRO A 139 8.84 17.75 -3.11
CA PRO A 139 9.37 18.42 -1.93
C PRO A 139 8.22 18.95 -1.06
N GLN A 140 8.40 18.92 0.27
CA GLN A 140 7.44 19.44 1.26
C GLN A 140 6.07 18.73 1.32
N VAL A 141 5.88 17.62 0.58
CA VAL A 141 4.69 16.76 0.63
C VAL A 141 5.02 15.46 1.38
N ARG A 142 4.35 15.22 2.51
CA ARG A 142 4.53 14.03 3.33
C ARG A 142 3.82 12.82 2.72
N PRO A 143 4.52 11.72 2.40
CA PRO A 143 3.88 10.51 1.91
C PRO A 143 3.34 9.66 3.07
N LYS A 144 2.06 9.28 2.96
CA LYS A 144 1.37 8.36 3.86
C LYS A 144 0.70 7.27 3.05
N VAL A 145 0.82 6.02 3.48
CA VAL A 145 0.11 4.89 2.85
C VAL A 145 -0.90 4.36 3.85
N ALA A 146 -2.16 4.31 3.44
CA ALA A 146 -3.25 3.82 4.27
C ALA A 146 -3.46 2.31 4.07
N THR A 147 -3.56 1.57 5.17
CA THR A 147 -3.80 0.12 5.19
C THR A 147 -4.98 -0.22 6.11
N LEU A 148 -5.36 -1.49 6.11
CA LEU A 148 -6.50 -2.02 6.86
C LEU A 148 -6.43 -1.66 8.35
N ASP A 149 -7.51 -1.08 8.87
CA ASP A 149 -7.59 -0.61 10.27
C ASP A 149 -7.34 -1.73 11.30
N GLN A 150 -7.70 -2.97 10.95
CA GLN A 150 -7.52 -4.15 11.80
C GLN A 150 -6.07 -4.40 12.19
N HIS A 151 -5.11 -4.04 11.33
CA HIS A 151 -3.69 -4.18 11.62
C HIS A 151 -3.24 -3.39 12.85
N PHE A 152 -3.96 -2.32 13.23
CA PHE A 152 -3.61 -1.47 14.36
C PHE A 152 -4.17 -1.96 15.70
N TYR A 153 -5.12 -2.91 15.68
CA TYR A 153 -5.65 -3.57 16.87
C TYR A 153 -4.83 -4.78 17.32
N THR A 154 -4.08 -5.40 16.40
CA THR A 154 -3.27 -6.59 16.69
C THR A 154 -1.97 -6.20 17.42
N PRO A 155 -1.75 -6.69 18.65
CA PRO A 155 -0.49 -6.52 19.37
C PRO A 155 0.72 -6.96 18.54
N PHE A 156 1.87 -6.31 18.73
CA PHE A 156 3.13 -6.51 17.98
C PHE A 156 3.06 -6.06 16.51
N LEU A 157 2.13 -6.60 15.71
CA LEU A 157 1.91 -6.23 14.30
C LEU A 157 1.79 -4.72 14.12
N ARG A 158 0.96 -4.06 14.95
CA ARG A 158 0.76 -2.60 14.91
C ARG A 158 2.06 -1.80 15.02
N HIS A 159 3.05 -2.29 15.75
CA HIS A 159 4.29 -1.53 15.96
C HIS A 159 5.18 -1.61 14.73
N PHE A 160 5.26 -2.77 14.08
CA PHE A 160 6.00 -2.89 12.82
C PHE A 160 5.37 -2.05 11.71
N ILE A 161 4.06 -2.17 11.52
CA ILE A 161 3.32 -1.41 10.50
C ILE A 161 3.43 0.10 10.73
N ARG A 162 3.35 0.54 11.99
CA ARG A 162 3.38 1.97 12.33
C ARG A 162 4.79 2.56 12.40
N TRP A 163 5.70 1.93 13.14
CA TRP A 163 7.05 2.47 13.38
C TRP A 163 8.02 2.17 12.24
N TRP A 164 7.96 0.96 11.68
CA TRP A 164 8.90 0.53 10.65
C TRP A 164 8.46 0.99 9.26
N TRP A 165 7.18 0.80 8.93
CA TRP A 165 6.65 1.09 7.59
C TRP A 165 5.96 2.45 7.48
N GLY A 166 5.65 3.09 8.62
CA GLY A 166 4.99 4.40 8.59
C GLY A 166 3.57 4.36 8.03
N LEU A 167 2.92 3.19 8.03
CA LEU A 167 1.56 3.02 7.50
C LEU A 167 0.53 3.58 8.48
N ILE A 168 -0.56 4.09 7.92
CA ILE A 168 -1.68 4.67 8.67
C ILE A 168 -2.96 3.86 8.44
N SER A 169 -3.99 4.09 9.25
CA SER A 169 -5.28 3.45 9.02
C SER A 169 -6.05 4.10 7.86
N VAL A 170 -6.73 3.27 7.07
CA VAL A 170 -7.68 3.68 6.03
C VAL A 170 -9.07 4.03 6.58
N SER A 171 -9.26 4.02 7.91
CA SER A 171 -10.52 4.47 8.53
C SER A 171 -10.82 5.94 8.22
N LYS A 172 -12.10 6.28 8.19
CA LYS A 172 -12.58 7.64 7.89
C LYS A 172 -11.93 8.67 8.82
N GLU A 173 -11.84 8.36 10.10
CA GLU A 173 -11.30 9.24 11.14
C GLU A 173 -9.81 9.50 10.96
N SER A 174 -9.04 8.48 10.57
CA SER A 174 -7.62 8.60 10.25
C SER A 174 -7.41 9.43 8.99
N LEU A 175 -8.13 9.12 7.92
CA LEU A 175 -8.04 9.88 6.66
C LEU A 175 -8.42 11.35 6.85
N MET A 176 -9.52 11.63 7.56
CA MET A 176 -9.90 13.01 7.91
C MET A 176 -8.75 13.72 8.64
N TYR A 177 -8.17 13.11 9.68
CA TYR A 177 -7.09 13.73 10.45
C TYR A 177 -5.91 14.18 9.59
N TYR A 178 -5.48 13.37 8.61
CA TYR A 178 -4.34 13.71 7.75
C TYR A 178 -4.69 14.68 6.63
N LEU A 179 -5.88 14.56 6.07
CA LEU A 179 -6.32 15.35 4.92
C LEU A 179 -6.84 16.74 5.31
N THR A 180 -7.19 16.96 6.58
CA THR A 180 -7.57 18.28 7.12
C THR A 180 -6.44 18.97 7.86
N LYS A 181 -5.20 18.47 7.81
CA LYS A 181 -4.06 19.17 8.40
C LYS A 181 -3.84 20.50 7.68
N SER A 182 -3.54 21.53 8.48
CA SER A 182 -3.23 22.87 7.96
C SER A 182 -2.02 22.81 7.06
N ASN A 183 -2.09 23.51 5.91
CA ASN A 183 -0.97 23.70 5.01
C ASN A 183 -0.14 24.95 5.31
N ASN A 184 -0.41 25.63 6.42
CA ASN A 184 0.34 26.82 6.83
C ASN A 184 1.72 26.42 7.39
N PRO A 185 2.85 26.95 6.84
CA PRO A 185 4.19 26.65 7.34
C PRO A 185 4.42 27.02 8.81
N GLN A 186 3.71 28.02 9.34
CA GLN A 186 3.83 28.45 10.73
C GLN A 186 3.01 27.59 11.71
N HIS A 187 2.19 26.66 11.22
CA HIS A 187 1.38 25.80 12.08
C HIS A 187 2.27 24.82 12.87
N PRO A 188 1.97 24.54 14.17
CA PRO A 188 2.78 23.64 14.99
C PRO A 188 2.99 22.23 14.39
N ASP A 189 2.03 21.75 13.60
CA ASP A 189 2.13 20.46 12.90
C ASP A 189 3.17 20.45 11.77
N ASN A 190 3.60 21.61 11.28
CA ASN A 190 4.49 21.77 10.12
C ASN A 190 5.91 22.23 10.49
N ARG A 191 6.29 22.06 11.76
CA ARG A 191 7.64 22.37 12.26
C ARG A 191 8.76 21.56 11.61
N ASP A 192 8.43 20.43 10.99
CA ASP A 192 9.37 19.59 10.23
C ASP A 192 9.70 20.15 8.82
N GLY A 193 9.12 21.29 8.44
CA GLY A 193 9.33 21.94 7.14
C GLY A 193 8.47 21.38 6.01
N PHE A 194 7.56 20.45 6.31
CA PHE A 194 6.59 19.94 5.36
C PHE A 194 5.24 20.58 5.64
N THR A 195 4.46 20.88 4.61
CA THR A 195 3.16 21.55 4.77
C THR A 195 2.01 20.76 4.20
N SER A 196 2.25 19.81 3.31
CA SER A 196 1.20 19.02 2.67
C SER A 196 1.29 17.54 3.06
N ASN A 197 0.15 16.85 3.06
CA ASN A 197 0.06 15.41 3.17
C ASN A 197 -0.48 14.80 1.87
N ALA A 198 0.21 13.79 1.35
CA ALA A 198 -0.28 12.91 0.31
C ALA A 198 -0.60 11.54 0.91
N VAL A 199 -1.88 11.18 0.94
CA VAL A 199 -2.37 9.91 1.49
C VAL A 199 -2.74 8.97 0.36
N ALA A 200 -1.99 7.88 0.23
CA ALA A 200 -2.26 6.84 -0.74
C ALA A 200 -3.29 5.84 -0.22
N ILE A 201 -4.26 5.56 -1.07
CA ILE A 201 -5.33 4.59 -0.83
C ILE A 201 -5.34 3.61 -2.00
N LEU A 202 -5.18 2.32 -1.70
CA LEU A 202 -5.40 1.27 -2.69
C LEU A 202 -6.90 0.98 -2.77
N VAL A 203 -7.59 1.70 -3.66
CA VAL A 203 -9.05 1.81 -3.67
C VAL A 203 -9.74 0.46 -3.88
N GLY A 204 -9.19 -0.40 -4.75
CA GLY A 204 -9.73 -1.74 -5.02
C GLY A 204 -9.70 -2.68 -3.81
N GLY A 205 -8.77 -2.46 -2.88
CA GLY A 205 -8.64 -3.20 -1.62
C GLY A 205 -8.65 -4.71 -1.79
N ALA A 206 -9.21 -5.40 -0.78
CA ALA A 206 -9.27 -6.85 -0.72
C ALA A 206 -10.04 -7.54 -1.88
N GLN A 207 -10.94 -6.84 -2.58
CA GLN A 207 -11.63 -7.43 -3.73
C GLN A 207 -10.71 -7.49 -4.94
N GLU A 208 -10.06 -6.37 -5.25
CA GLU A 208 -9.12 -6.29 -6.38
C GLU A 208 -7.92 -7.21 -6.17
N ALA A 209 -7.47 -7.40 -4.93
CA ALA A 209 -6.41 -8.36 -4.61
C ALA A 209 -6.81 -9.82 -4.91
N LEU A 210 -8.10 -10.19 -4.78
CA LEU A 210 -8.58 -11.52 -5.15
C LEU A 210 -8.62 -11.73 -6.66
N ASP A 211 -8.78 -10.65 -7.43
CA ASP A 211 -8.83 -10.63 -8.89
C ASP A 211 -7.44 -10.36 -9.51
N SER A 212 -6.40 -10.27 -8.68
CA SER A 212 -5.01 -10.07 -9.12
C SER A 212 -4.44 -11.35 -9.69
N ASN A 213 -4.33 -11.42 -11.02
CA ASN A 213 -3.61 -12.44 -11.76
C ASN A 213 -2.57 -11.80 -12.69
N PRO A 214 -1.43 -12.47 -12.95
CA PRO A 214 -0.43 -11.95 -13.88
C PRO A 214 -1.02 -11.62 -15.24
N GLY A 215 -0.69 -10.43 -15.73
CA GLY A 215 -1.13 -9.93 -17.02
C GLY A 215 -2.61 -9.55 -17.11
N GLU A 216 -3.38 -9.62 -16.03
CA GLU A 216 -4.78 -9.20 -15.97
C GLU A 216 -4.89 -7.88 -15.17
N TYR A 217 -5.40 -6.83 -15.83
CA TYR A 217 -5.58 -5.51 -15.23
C TYR A 217 -7.06 -5.27 -14.91
N ILE A 218 -7.54 -5.95 -13.87
CA ILE A 218 -8.94 -5.87 -13.41
C ILE A 218 -9.00 -4.96 -12.18
N LEU A 219 -9.64 -3.80 -12.32
CA LEU A 219 -9.82 -2.83 -11.24
C LEU A 219 -11.22 -2.92 -10.65
N THR A 220 -11.35 -2.84 -9.33
CA THR A 220 -12.63 -2.73 -8.62
C THR A 220 -12.87 -1.26 -8.24
N LEU A 221 -13.50 -0.49 -9.12
CA LEU A 221 -13.62 0.97 -8.98
C LEU A 221 -15.02 1.53 -9.25
N ARG A 222 -15.83 0.96 -10.16
CA ARG A 222 -17.10 1.58 -10.61
C ARG A 222 -18.03 1.94 -9.47
N LYS A 223 -18.11 1.07 -8.46
CA LYS A 223 -18.97 1.27 -7.27
C LYS A 223 -18.24 1.92 -6.09
N ARG A 224 -16.92 2.11 -6.17
CA ARG A 224 -16.08 2.57 -5.04
C ARG A 224 -15.88 4.09 -5.06
N LYS A 225 -16.91 4.82 -4.65
CA LYS A 225 -16.89 6.30 -4.60
C LYS A 225 -16.46 6.88 -3.25
N GLY A 226 -16.08 6.03 -2.29
CA GLY A 226 -15.76 6.45 -0.91
C GLY A 226 -14.58 7.41 -0.81
N PHE A 227 -13.51 7.18 -1.59
CA PHE A 227 -12.34 8.07 -1.61
C PHE A 227 -12.66 9.44 -2.23
N VAL A 228 -13.55 9.50 -3.23
CA VAL A 228 -14.02 10.76 -3.81
C VAL A 228 -14.85 11.55 -2.80
N LYS A 229 -15.78 10.89 -2.09
CA LYS A 229 -16.52 11.52 -0.99
C LYS A 229 -15.59 12.07 0.10
N MET A 230 -14.49 11.37 0.38
CA MET A 230 -13.46 11.83 1.32
C MET A 230 -12.69 13.05 0.79
N ALA A 231 -12.32 13.05 -0.49
CA ALA A 231 -11.69 14.22 -1.13
C ALA A 231 -12.60 15.45 -1.06
N VAL A 232 -13.88 15.30 -1.41
CA VAL A 232 -14.87 16.40 -1.35
C VAL A 232 -15.03 16.95 0.07
N ARG A 233 -15.10 16.09 1.09
CA ARG A 233 -15.19 16.56 2.49
C ARG A 233 -13.96 17.31 2.99
N THR A 234 -12.80 16.98 2.45
CA THR A 234 -11.51 17.49 2.94
C THR A 234 -10.92 18.58 2.05
N GLY A 235 -11.54 18.86 0.89
CA GLY A 235 -10.97 19.73 -0.13
C GLY A 235 -9.66 19.21 -0.72
N SER A 236 -9.37 17.92 -0.54
CA SER A 236 -8.10 17.33 -1.01
C SER A 236 -8.19 16.95 -2.48
N ALA A 237 -7.17 17.29 -3.26
CA ALA A 237 -7.12 16.93 -4.66
C ALA A 237 -6.90 15.43 -4.84
N ILE A 238 -7.52 14.83 -5.87
CA ILE A 238 -7.40 13.41 -6.17
C ILE A 238 -6.32 13.21 -7.23
N VAL A 239 -5.29 12.44 -6.91
CA VAL A 239 -4.23 12.09 -7.86
C VAL A 239 -4.42 10.63 -8.27
N PRO A 240 -4.83 10.35 -9.51
CA PRO A 240 -4.92 8.99 -10.01
C PRO A 240 -3.50 8.42 -10.17
N SER A 241 -3.29 7.16 -9.77
CA SER A 241 -2.00 6.50 -9.81
C SER A 241 -2.15 5.09 -10.37
N PHE A 242 -1.29 4.74 -11.34
CA PHE A 242 -1.28 3.42 -11.97
C PHE A 242 0.07 2.73 -11.83
N SER A 243 0.09 1.48 -11.37
CA SER A 243 1.29 0.66 -11.15
C SER A 243 1.38 -0.49 -12.16
N PHE A 244 2.17 -0.31 -13.20
CA PHE A 244 2.45 -1.36 -14.20
C PHE A 244 3.38 -2.42 -13.61
N GLY A 245 3.09 -3.70 -13.88
CA GLY A 245 3.88 -4.84 -13.40
C GLY A 245 3.54 -5.32 -11.97
N GLU A 246 2.71 -4.58 -11.22
CA GLU A 246 2.31 -4.94 -9.85
C GLU A 246 1.56 -6.29 -9.79
N VAL A 247 0.73 -6.61 -10.79
CA VAL A 247 -0.02 -7.88 -10.84
C VAL A 247 0.84 -9.08 -11.23
N ASP A 248 2.05 -8.85 -11.75
CA ASP A 248 2.94 -9.89 -12.28
C ASP A 248 3.93 -10.45 -11.23
N ILE A 249 3.96 -9.85 -10.04
CA ILE A 249 4.93 -10.22 -8.98
C ILE A 249 4.52 -11.48 -8.22
N PHE A 250 3.26 -11.87 -8.28
CA PHE A 250 2.76 -13.12 -7.71
C PHE A 250 1.79 -13.77 -8.67
N GLN A 251 1.81 -15.10 -8.70
CA GLN A 251 0.68 -15.88 -9.15
C GLN A 251 -0.31 -16.07 -7.99
N GLN A 252 -1.54 -16.41 -8.31
CA GLN A 252 -2.53 -16.79 -7.33
C GLN A 252 -3.07 -18.17 -7.69
N VAL A 253 -3.39 -18.99 -6.68
CA VAL A 253 -4.13 -20.23 -6.91
C VAL A 253 -5.44 -19.91 -7.62
N ALA A 254 -5.71 -20.60 -8.73
CA ALA A 254 -6.89 -20.36 -9.54
C ALA A 254 -8.17 -20.35 -8.69
N ASN A 255 -8.82 -19.20 -8.66
CA ASN A 255 -10.01 -18.93 -7.86
C ASN A 255 -11.10 -18.27 -8.73
N PRO A 256 -11.54 -18.90 -9.84
CA PRO A 256 -12.51 -18.29 -10.74
C PRO A 256 -13.83 -17.99 -10.02
N PRO A 257 -14.64 -17.05 -10.54
CA PRO A 257 -15.97 -16.77 -10.01
C PRO A 257 -16.78 -18.05 -9.82
N ASN A 258 -17.52 -18.15 -8.70
CA ASN A 258 -18.33 -19.31 -8.29
C ASN A 258 -17.58 -20.59 -7.90
N SER A 259 -16.23 -20.62 -7.92
CA SER A 259 -15.48 -21.74 -7.37
C SER A 259 -15.64 -21.87 -5.85
N LYS A 260 -15.47 -23.08 -5.31
CA LYS A 260 -15.52 -23.34 -3.86
C LYS A 260 -14.53 -22.45 -3.10
N LEU A 261 -13.31 -22.31 -3.64
CA LEU A 261 -12.27 -21.45 -3.07
C LEU A 261 -12.71 -19.99 -3.07
N ARG A 262 -13.19 -19.47 -4.20
CA ARG A 262 -13.67 -18.08 -4.30
C ARG A 262 -14.83 -17.79 -3.36
N ASN A 263 -15.79 -18.71 -3.24
CA ASN A 263 -16.93 -18.58 -2.34
C ASN A 263 -16.48 -18.51 -0.88
N PHE A 264 -15.52 -19.36 -0.48
CA PHE A 264 -14.90 -19.31 0.85
C PHE A 264 -14.17 -17.97 1.08
N GLN A 265 -13.33 -17.53 0.13
CA GLN A 265 -12.59 -16.27 0.22
C GLN A 265 -13.55 -15.06 0.36
N ILE A 266 -14.63 -15.04 -0.41
CA ILE A 266 -15.67 -14.00 -0.33
C ILE A 266 -16.39 -14.04 1.02
N ALA A 267 -16.74 -15.24 1.52
CA ALA A 267 -17.39 -15.40 2.82
C ALA A 267 -16.51 -14.88 3.97
N VAL A 268 -15.22 -15.24 3.98
CA VAL A 268 -14.25 -14.73 4.96
C VAL A 268 -14.14 -13.22 4.85
N LYS A 269 -13.91 -12.68 3.64
CA LYS A 269 -13.82 -11.23 3.40
C LYS A 269 -15.07 -10.48 3.84
N LYS A 270 -16.28 -11.03 3.64
CA LYS A 270 -17.53 -10.39 4.09
C LYS A 270 -17.62 -10.32 5.61
N ARG A 271 -17.08 -11.31 6.32
CA ARG A 271 -17.09 -11.38 7.78
C ARG A 271 -15.97 -10.57 8.44
N THR A 272 -14.78 -10.59 7.85
CA THR A 272 -13.57 -10.04 8.47
C THR A 272 -12.99 -8.85 7.72
N GLY A 273 -13.41 -8.53 6.50
CA GLY A 273 -12.78 -7.50 5.66
C GLY A 273 -11.42 -7.90 5.06
N ILE A 274 -10.88 -9.06 5.42
CA ILE A 274 -9.59 -9.58 4.93
C ILE A 274 -9.83 -10.58 3.80
N ALA A 275 -9.09 -10.46 2.70
CA ALA A 275 -9.05 -11.49 1.67
C ALA A 275 -7.98 -12.55 2.02
N PRO A 276 -8.37 -13.82 2.26
CA PRO A 276 -7.39 -14.89 2.43
C PRO A 276 -6.83 -15.29 1.05
N LEU A 277 -5.77 -14.62 0.64
CA LEU A 277 -5.05 -14.88 -0.60
C LEU A 277 -4.07 -16.04 -0.41
N ILE A 278 -3.93 -16.88 -1.44
CA ILE A 278 -2.92 -17.93 -1.50
C ILE A 278 -1.95 -17.55 -2.64
N PRO A 279 -0.96 -16.69 -2.35
CA PRO A 279 0.01 -16.27 -3.34
C PRO A 279 0.94 -17.43 -3.68
N LEU A 280 1.23 -17.58 -4.97
CA LEU A 280 2.23 -18.46 -5.51
C LEU A 280 3.38 -17.59 -6.02
N GLY A 281 4.47 -17.59 -5.26
CA GLY A 281 5.74 -17.01 -5.66
C GLY A 281 6.75 -18.09 -6.02
N ARG A 282 8.01 -17.83 -5.69
CA ARG A 282 9.14 -18.75 -5.81
C ARG A 282 9.76 -19.03 -4.44
N ASP A 283 10.51 -20.11 -4.36
CA ASP A 283 11.42 -20.38 -3.25
C ASP A 283 12.72 -19.54 -3.41
N ILE A 284 13.44 -19.34 -2.30
CA ILE A 284 14.84 -18.91 -2.24
C ILE A 284 15.73 -19.85 -3.08
N PHE A 285 15.39 -21.13 -3.19
CA PHE A 285 16.09 -22.10 -4.04
C PHE A 285 15.57 -22.20 -5.49
N HIS A 286 14.72 -21.27 -5.94
CA HIS A 286 14.12 -21.23 -7.27
C HIS A 286 13.11 -22.36 -7.59
N TYR A 287 12.58 -23.07 -6.59
CA TYR A 287 11.43 -23.96 -6.79
C TYR A 287 10.14 -23.15 -7.07
N PRO A 288 9.19 -23.69 -7.85
CA PRO A 288 7.97 -23.00 -8.27
C PRO A 288 6.91 -22.87 -7.15
N PHE A 289 7.28 -23.15 -5.90
CA PHE A 289 6.39 -23.03 -4.75
C PHE A 289 7.12 -22.27 -3.64
N GLY A 290 6.61 -21.10 -3.27
CA GLY A 290 7.16 -20.31 -2.18
C GLY A 290 6.47 -18.96 -2.02
N VAL A 291 6.85 -18.23 -0.98
CA VAL A 291 6.29 -16.91 -0.66
C VAL A 291 7.09 -15.77 -1.26
N VAL A 292 8.21 -16.02 -1.93
CA VAL A 292 9.04 -14.94 -2.49
C VAL A 292 8.46 -14.47 -3.82
N PRO A 293 8.20 -13.18 -4.04
CA PRO A 293 7.63 -12.69 -5.29
C PRO A 293 8.57 -12.89 -6.49
N TYR A 294 8.02 -12.97 -7.70
CA TYR A 294 8.80 -12.97 -8.93
C TYR A 294 9.48 -11.63 -9.15
N ARG A 295 10.71 -11.67 -9.69
CA ARG A 295 11.49 -10.47 -9.99
C ARG A 295 10.96 -9.80 -11.26
N ARG A 296 10.01 -8.87 -11.11
CA ARG A 296 9.43 -8.08 -12.22
C ARG A 296 9.62 -6.58 -11.98
N PRO A 297 9.84 -5.77 -13.02
CA PRO A 297 9.86 -4.32 -12.88
C PRO A 297 8.48 -3.80 -12.47
N ILE A 298 8.44 -2.84 -11.54
CA ILE A 298 7.22 -2.13 -11.17
C ILE A 298 7.40 -0.65 -11.51
N THR A 299 6.56 -0.13 -12.40
CA THR A 299 6.56 1.30 -12.73
C THR A 299 5.26 1.93 -12.27
N GLN A 300 5.36 2.84 -11.30
CA GLN A 300 4.23 3.61 -10.82
C GLN A 300 4.19 4.97 -11.50
N VAL A 301 3.10 5.26 -12.20
CA VAL A 301 2.82 6.55 -12.83
C VAL A 301 1.83 7.31 -11.96
N LEU A 302 2.21 8.51 -11.52
CA LEU A 302 1.33 9.44 -10.83
C LEU A 302 0.79 10.45 -11.84
N GLY A 303 -0.53 10.48 -12.01
CA GLY A 303 -1.25 11.41 -12.87
C GLY A 303 -1.31 12.84 -12.33
N ALA A 304 -2.01 13.70 -13.06
CA ALA A 304 -2.26 15.08 -12.64
C ALA A 304 -3.31 15.15 -11.51
N PRO A 305 -3.18 16.08 -10.55
CA PRO A 305 -4.17 16.29 -9.51
C PRO A 305 -5.49 16.78 -10.10
N ILE A 306 -6.58 16.09 -9.77
CA ILE A 306 -7.95 16.50 -10.04
C ILE A 306 -8.39 17.36 -8.87
N GLU A 307 -8.61 18.64 -9.15
CA GLU A 307 -9.05 19.62 -8.16
C GLU A 307 -10.47 19.35 -7.69
N VAL A 308 -10.69 19.58 -6.39
CA VAL A 308 -11.96 19.28 -5.72
C VAL A 308 -12.40 20.49 -4.90
N VAL A 309 -13.66 20.86 -5.05
CA VAL A 309 -14.28 21.88 -4.21
C VAL A 309 -14.74 21.24 -2.91
N GLN A 310 -14.34 21.82 -1.78
CA GLN A 310 -14.70 21.29 -0.48
C GLN A 310 -16.20 21.46 -0.20
N SER A 311 -16.86 20.39 0.27
CA SER A 311 -18.22 20.43 0.80
C SER A 311 -18.37 19.40 1.93
N ASP A 312 -18.97 19.82 3.04
CA ASP A 312 -19.26 18.92 4.18
C ASP A 312 -20.27 17.83 3.81
N ASP A 313 -21.20 18.17 2.91
CA ASP A 313 -22.15 17.23 2.32
C ASP A 313 -21.85 17.03 0.82
N PRO A 314 -21.20 15.90 0.45
CA PRO A 314 -20.86 15.63 -0.94
C PRO A 314 -22.12 15.33 -1.78
N ASP A 315 -22.45 16.24 -2.68
CA ASP A 315 -23.48 16.03 -3.70
C ASP A 315 -23.17 14.77 -4.52
N PRO A 316 -24.09 13.78 -4.60
CA PRO A 316 -23.92 12.59 -5.41
C PRO A 316 -23.57 12.88 -6.88
N ALA A 317 -24.14 13.92 -7.50
CA ALA A 317 -23.87 14.21 -8.90
C ALA A 317 -22.43 14.70 -9.11
N TYR A 318 -21.95 15.60 -8.26
CA TYR A 318 -20.56 16.06 -8.27
C TYR A 318 -19.55 14.94 -7.96
N VAL A 319 -19.88 14.04 -7.02
CA VAL A 319 -19.07 12.86 -6.72
C VAL A 319 -18.96 11.94 -7.94
N ASP A 320 -20.04 11.77 -8.69
CA ASP A 320 -20.08 10.93 -9.88
C ASP A 320 -19.29 11.55 -11.03
N GLU A 321 -19.35 12.87 -11.20
CA GLU A 321 -18.53 13.61 -12.15
C GLU A 321 -17.03 13.44 -11.85
N LEU A 322 -16.60 13.68 -10.61
CA LEU A 322 -15.21 13.51 -10.19
C LEU A 322 -14.74 12.06 -10.34
N HIS A 323 -15.59 11.09 -9.96
CA HIS A 323 -15.29 9.68 -10.13
C HIS A 323 -15.12 9.29 -11.61
N GLY A 324 -15.94 9.85 -12.50
CA GLY A 324 -15.79 9.70 -13.94
C GLY A 324 -14.47 10.27 -14.46
N LYS A 325 -14.04 11.44 -13.97
CA LYS A 325 -12.72 12.02 -14.30
C LYS A 325 -11.58 11.11 -13.86
N VAL A 326 -11.67 10.50 -12.68
CA VAL A 326 -10.68 9.53 -12.19
C VAL A 326 -10.61 8.30 -13.08
N ILE A 327 -11.77 7.72 -13.44
CA ILE A 327 -11.83 6.55 -14.34
C ILE A 327 -11.18 6.88 -15.68
N LYS A 328 -11.58 8.00 -16.30
CA LYS A 328 -11.02 8.43 -17.58
C LYS A 328 -9.51 8.63 -17.50
N ALA A 329 -9.02 9.28 -16.45
CA ALA A 329 -7.57 9.47 -16.27
C ALA A 329 -6.81 8.15 -16.13
N LEU A 330 -7.40 7.12 -15.50
CA LEU A 330 -6.80 5.79 -15.41
C LEU A 330 -6.79 5.06 -16.76
N GLU A 331 -7.85 5.18 -17.54
CA GLU A 331 -7.94 4.64 -18.91
C GLU A 331 -6.89 5.30 -19.81
N ASP A 332 -6.83 6.63 -19.81
CA ASP A 332 -5.87 7.42 -20.59
C ASP A 332 -4.42 7.06 -20.20
N MET A 333 -4.11 6.98 -18.90
CA MET A 333 -2.79 6.56 -18.43
C MET A 333 -2.45 5.11 -18.80
N PHE A 334 -3.43 4.20 -18.75
CA PHE A 334 -3.19 2.82 -19.14
C PHE A 334 -2.82 2.74 -20.62
N GLU A 335 -3.59 3.40 -21.48
CA GLU A 335 -3.35 3.41 -22.93
C GLU A 335 -2.03 4.09 -23.31
N GLU A 336 -1.68 5.20 -22.67
CA GLU A 336 -0.43 5.92 -22.94
C GLU A 336 0.82 5.12 -22.56
N TYR A 337 0.78 4.42 -21.42
CA TYR A 337 1.97 3.79 -20.84
C TYR A 337 2.05 2.26 -21.03
N LYS A 338 0.96 1.58 -21.43
CA LYS A 338 0.98 0.12 -21.64
C LYS A 338 2.03 -0.32 -22.64
N GLY A 339 2.23 0.44 -23.73
CA GLY A 339 3.24 0.14 -24.76
C GLY A 339 4.68 0.23 -24.27
N LYS A 340 4.94 1.00 -23.20
CA LYS A 340 6.28 1.20 -22.64
C LYS A 340 6.64 0.18 -21.57
N TYR A 341 5.65 -0.23 -20.76
CA TYR A 341 5.91 -1.00 -19.53
C TYR A 341 5.31 -2.40 -19.53
N LEU A 342 4.40 -2.73 -20.45
CA LEU A 342 3.83 -4.06 -20.57
C LEU A 342 4.45 -4.83 -21.74
N LYS A 343 4.51 -6.15 -21.57
CA LYS A 343 4.76 -7.06 -22.68
C LYS A 343 3.45 -7.33 -23.41
N ASP A 344 3.52 -7.38 -24.74
CA ASP A 344 2.39 -7.69 -25.62
C ASP A 344 1.18 -6.76 -25.37
N PRO A 345 1.36 -5.43 -25.45
CA PRO A 345 0.37 -4.43 -25.02
C PRO A 345 -0.98 -4.55 -25.76
N GLU A 346 -0.97 -5.03 -27.00
CA GLU A 346 -2.18 -5.28 -27.81
C GLU A 346 -3.12 -6.32 -27.18
N THR A 347 -2.56 -7.24 -26.39
CA THR A 347 -3.34 -8.28 -25.69
C THR A 347 -3.83 -7.82 -24.32
N LYS A 348 -3.35 -6.67 -23.84
CA LYS A 348 -3.62 -6.17 -22.49
C LYS A 348 -4.74 -5.15 -22.54
N GLN A 349 -5.80 -5.43 -21.80
CA GLN A 349 -6.95 -4.56 -21.64
C GLN A 349 -7.16 -4.22 -20.17
N LEU A 350 -7.52 -2.97 -19.91
CA LEU A 350 -7.95 -2.51 -18.61
C LEU A 350 -9.45 -2.81 -18.44
N ILE A 351 -9.80 -3.58 -17.41
CA ILE A 351 -11.18 -3.89 -17.08
C ILE A 351 -11.51 -3.18 -15.77
N ILE A 352 -12.49 -2.27 -15.79
CA ILE A 352 -12.93 -1.55 -14.61
C ILE A 352 -14.32 -2.06 -14.21
N ASN A 353 -14.42 -2.66 -13.02
CA ASN A 353 -15.61 -3.29 -12.43
C ASN A 353 -16.24 -2.49 -11.29
#